data_AF-A0A8I0B2E8-F1
#
_entry.id   AF-A0A8I0B2E8-F1
#
_cell.length_a   1.000
_cell.length_b   1.000
_cell.length_c   1.000
_cell.angle_alpha   90.00
_cell.angle_beta   90.00
_cell.angle_gamma   90.00
#
_symmetry.space_group_name_H-M   'P 1'
#
loop_
_entity.id
_entity.type
_entity.pdbx_description
1 polymer ?
#
loop_
_entity_poly.entity_id
_entity_poly.type
_entity_poly.pdbx_seq_one_letter_code
_entity_poly.pdbx_strand_id
1 'polypeptide(L)'
;MKSLLLIVGGLVLTAGMAVAAGDEALARRVCTSCHSFKRVEARFGQDQAAWEKLVGRMLAKGAAPQISDAERAAVVQWLASQK
;
A
#
# COMPACT_ATOMS: atom_id res chain seq x y z
N MET A 1 -20.72 20.02 -48.70
CA MET A 1 -21.12 20.28 -47.30
C MET A 1 -20.53 19.15 -46.47
N LYS A 2 -19.50 19.45 -45.67
CA LYS A 2 -18.69 18.47 -44.91
C LYS A 2 -19.54 17.92 -43.76
N SER A 3 -19.87 16.63 -43.78
CA SER A 3 -20.42 15.96 -42.61
C SER A 3 -19.28 15.66 -41.62
N LEU A 4 -19.49 16.13 -40.41
CA LEU A 4 -18.58 16.15 -39.28
C LEU A 4 -18.35 14.72 -38.76
N LEU A 5 -17.08 14.31 -38.68
CA LEU A 5 -16.62 13.16 -37.91
C LEU A 5 -16.93 13.35 -36.42
N LEU A 6 -17.47 12.34 -35.75
CA LEU A 6 -17.30 12.14 -34.31
C LEU A 6 -16.95 10.68 -34.05
N ILE A 7 -15.64 10.45 -33.92
CA ILE A 7 -15.03 9.25 -33.39
C ILE A 7 -15.24 9.29 -31.87
N VAL A 8 -16.12 8.44 -31.33
CA VAL A 8 -16.14 8.17 -29.89
C VAL A 8 -15.21 7.00 -29.65
N GLY A 9 -13.95 7.34 -29.35
CA GLY A 9 -12.92 6.38 -28.95
C GLY A 9 -13.30 5.72 -27.63
N GLY A 10 -13.42 4.40 -27.66
CA GLY A 10 -13.67 3.57 -26.49
C GLY A 10 -12.55 3.72 -25.46
N LEU A 11 -12.96 4.16 -24.28
CA LEU A 11 -12.27 4.21 -23.01
C LEU A 11 -11.27 3.04 -22.80
N VAL A 12 -9.97 3.36 -22.81
CA VAL A 12 -8.92 2.45 -22.35
C VAL A 12 -8.90 2.49 -20.81
N LEU A 13 -9.52 1.50 -20.17
CA LEU A 13 -9.32 1.20 -18.74
C LEU A 13 -7.96 0.49 -18.58
N THR A 14 -6.89 1.26 -18.50
CA THR A 14 -5.66 0.80 -17.84
C THR A 14 -5.55 1.54 -16.52
N ALA A 15 -6.34 1.13 -15.54
CA ALA A 15 -6.04 1.44 -14.15
C ALA A 15 -4.75 0.68 -13.81
N GLY A 16 -3.64 1.40 -13.91
CA GLY A 16 -2.28 0.88 -13.77
C GLY A 16 -2.11 0.19 -12.43
N MET A 17 -1.86 -1.12 -12.49
CA MET A 17 -1.20 -1.87 -11.44
C MET A 17 0.27 -1.43 -11.38
N ALA A 18 0.56 -0.26 -10.80
CA ALA A 18 1.93 0.20 -10.61
C ALA A 18 2.03 1.21 -9.46
N VAL A 19 1.95 0.75 -8.21
CA VAL A 19 2.37 1.55 -7.04
C VAL A 19 3.37 0.81 -6.12
N ALA A 20 3.90 -0.34 -6.54
CA ALA A 20 4.78 -1.16 -5.70
C ALA A 20 6.02 -0.43 -5.14
N ALA A 21 6.62 0.50 -5.90
CA ALA A 21 7.80 1.25 -5.44
C ALA A 21 7.48 2.33 -4.38
N GLY A 22 6.29 2.93 -4.45
CA GLY A 22 5.83 3.90 -3.45
C GLY A 22 5.46 3.22 -2.14
N ASP A 23 4.85 2.05 -2.23
CA ASP A 23 4.34 1.31 -1.08
C ASP A 23 5.45 0.67 -0.24
N GLU A 24 6.56 0.21 -0.85
CA GLU A 24 7.74 -0.24 -0.08
C GLU A 24 8.34 0.90 0.75
N ALA A 25 8.58 2.05 0.13
CA ALA A 25 9.18 3.19 0.81
C ALA A 25 8.27 3.67 1.96
N LEU A 26 6.96 3.69 1.75
CA LEU A 26 5.99 3.98 2.80
C LEU A 26 6.05 2.95 3.93
N ALA A 27 5.99 1.65 3.61
CA ALA A 27 6.06 0.58 4.61
C ALA A 27 7.35 0.61 5.42
N ARG A 28 8.49 0.86 4.77
CA ARG A 28 9.78 1.02 5.44
C ARG A 28 9.75 2.23 6.38
N ARG A 29 9.35 3.42 5.92
CA ARG A 29 9.28 4.63 6.77
C ARG A 29 8.37 4.44 7.98
N VAL A 30 7.18 3.87 7.78
CA VAL A 30 6.19 3.65 8.85
C VAL A 30 6.71 2.62 9.86
N CYS A 31 7.16 1.46 9.39
CA CYS A 31 7.51 0.34 10.27
C CYS A 31 8.90 0.46 10.93
N THR A 32 9.77 1.38 10.46
CA THR A 32 11.06 1.67 11.11
C THR A 32 11.03 2.84 12.10
N SER A 33 9.89 3.54 12.21
CA SER A 33 9.71 4.70 13.10
C SER A 33 10.04 4.42 14.57
N CYS A 34 9.83 3.19 15.05
CA CYS A 34 10.07 2.83 16.46
C CYS A 34 11.17 1.77 16.66
N HIS A 35 11.45 0.92 15.67
CA HIS A 35 12.44 -0.17 15.76
C HIS A 35 12.85 -0.67 14.37
N SER A 36 13.90 -1.50 14.30
CA SER A 36 14.38 -2.07 13.03
C SER A 36 13.30 -2.82 12.23
N PHE A 37 13.40 -2.75 10.89
CA PHE A 37 12.54 -3.47 9.95
C PHE A 37 12.73 -5.00 9.98
N LYS A 38 13.81 -5.51 10.58
CA LYS A 38 14.07 -6.96 10.68
C LYS A 38 12.90 -7.76 11.28
N ARG A 39 12.13 -7.14 12.18
CA ARG A 39 10.94 -7.77 12.79
C ARG A 39 9.77 -7.93 11.81
N VAL A 40 9.73 -7.10 10.77
CA VAL A 40 8.74 -7.17 9.69
C VAL A 40 9.13 -8.29 8.72
N GLU A 41 10.40 -8.32 8.30
CA GLU A 41 10.94 -9.35 7.39
C GLU A 41 10.75 -10.76 7.95
N ALA A 42 10.96 -10.96 9.26
CA ALA A 42 10.72 -12.23 9.94
C ALA A 42 9.26 -12.72 9.92
N ARG A 43 8.33 -11.91 9.39
CA ARG A 43 6.89 -12.22 9.31
C ARG A 43 6.37 -12.24 7.87
N PHE A 44 7.23 -12.16 6.85
CA PHE A 44 6.80 -12.33 5.47
C PHE A 44 6.12 -13.69 5.25
N GLY A 45 5.22 -13.74 4.27
CA GLY A 45 4.32 -14.87 4.04
C GLY A 45 3.03 -14.86 4.88
N GLN A 46 2.85 -13.93 5.82
CA GLN A 46 1.57 -13.73 6.50
C GLN A 46 0.50 -13.16 5.55
N ASP A 47 -0.77 -13.53 5.77
CA ASP A 47 -1.91 -13.02 5.00
C ASP A 47 -2.30 -11.58 5.38
N GLN A 48 -3.18 -10.98 4.56
CA GLN A 48 -3.63 -9.61 4.74
C GLN A 48 -4.29 -9.36 6.11
N ALA A 49 -5.13 -10.28 6.59
CA ALA A 49 -5.81 -10.12 7.88
C ALA A 49 -4.82 -10.11 9.06
N ALA A 50 -3.78 -10.95 9.00
CA ALA A 50 -2.71 -10.97 9.98
C ALA A 50 -1.92 -9.65 9.99
N TRP A 51 -1.66 -9.07 8.81
CA TRP A 51 -1.01 -7.77 8.68
C TRP A 51 -1.88 -6.62 9.17
N GLU A 52 -3.17 -6.58 8.84
CA GLU A 52 -4.10 -5.55 9.33
C GLU A 52 -4.13 -5.48 10.85
N LYS A 53 -4.19 -6.64 11.50
CA LYS A 53 -4.14 -6.77 12.96
C LYS A 53 -2.79 -6.31 13.51
N LEU A 54 -1.68 -6.72 12.91
CA LEU A 54 -0.35 -6.35 13.38
C LEU A 54 -0.08 -4.84 13.24
N VAL A 55 -0.33 -4.28 12.06
CA VAL A 55 -0.14 -2.85 11.77
C VAL A 55 -1.04 -2.01 12.69
N GLY A 56 -2.31 -2.40 12.86
CA GLY A 56 -3.22 -1.73 13.80
C GLY A 56 -2.69 -1.71 15.23
N ARG A 57 -2.18 -2.85 15.75
CA ARG A 57 -1.58 -2.90 17.09
C ARG A 57 -0.33 -2.03 17.23
N MET A 58 0.46 -1.86 16.17
CA MET A 58 1.67 -1.03 16.22
C MET A 58 1.32 0.45 16.19
N LEU A 59 0.38 0.86 15.33
CA LEU A 59 -0.10 2.24 15.21
C LEU A 59 -0.87 2.71 16.45
N ALA A 60 -1.48 1.81 17.21
CA ALA A 60 -2.12 2.12 18.49
C ALA A 60 -1.13 2.45 19.64
N LYS A 61 0.19 2.32 19.43
CA LYS A 61 1.19 2.67 20.44
C LYS A 61 1.43 4.19 20.42
N GLY A 62 1.54 4.82 21.58
CA GLY A 62 1.65 6.28 21.70
C GLY A 62 2.88 6.93 21.03
N ALA A 63 3.90 6.15 20.63
CA ALA A 63 5.08 6.62 19.90
C ALA A 63 5.01 6.36 18.38
N ALA A 64 3.92 5.76 17.89
CA ALA A 64 3.79 5.42 16.48
C ALA A 64 3.47 6.66 15.63
N PRO A 65 3.90 6.68 14.35
CA PRO A 65 3.61 7.76 13.44
C PRO A 65 2.11 7.82 13.15
N GLN A 66 1.59 9.03 12.98
CA GLN A 66 0.25 9.23 12.45
C GLN A 66 0.30 9.03 10.93
N ILE A 67 -0.58 8.18 10.41
CA ILE A 67 -0.76 7.93 8.97
C ILE A 67 -2.25 7.92 8.66
N SER A 68 -2.61 8.26 7.42
CA SER A 68 -3.98 8.17 6.93
C SER A 68 -4.46 6.72 6.77
N ASP A 69 -5.77 6.51 6.67
CA ASP A 69 -6.34 5.19 6.39
C ASP A 69 -5.88 4.62 5.04
N ALA A 70 -5.69 5.49 4.04
CA ALA A 70 -5.18 5.11 2.73
C ALA A 70 -3.72 4.63 2.81
N GLU A 71 -2.87 5.34 3.55
CA GLU A 71 -1.49 4.91 3.80
C GLU A 71 -1.45 3.60 4.59
N ARG A 72 -2.31 3.43 5.61
CA ARG A 72 -2.41 2.18 6.35
C ARG A 72 -2.78 1.01 5.42
N ALA A 73 -3.74 1.21 4.53
CA ALA A 73 -4.15 0.20 3.56
C ALA A 73 -2.99 -0.15 2.60
N ALA A 74 -2.28 0.85 2.06
CA ALA A 74 -1.13 0.65 1.19
C ALA A 74 0.01 -0.13 1.89
N VAL A 75 0.32 0.22 3.15
CA VAL A 75 1.31 -0.51 3.96
C VAL A 75 0.90 -1.97 4.14
N VAL A 76 -0.34 -2.23 4.53
CA VAL A 76 -0.86 -3.60 4.71
C VAL A 76 -0.81 -4.39 3.41
N GLN A 77 -1.24 -3.80 2.31
CA GLN A 77 -1.27 -4.45 0.99
C GLN A 77 0.13 -4.86 0.54
N TRP A 78 1.11 -3.96 0.68
CA TRP A 78 2.50 -4.26 0.33
C TRP A 78 3.11 -5.32 1.25
N LEU A 79 2.81 -5.30 2.56
CA LEU A 79 3.30 -6.32 3.49
C LEU A 79 2.76 -7.71 3.16
N ALA A 80 1.47 -7.80 2.79
CA ALA A 80 0.82 -9.05 2.41
C ALA A 80 1.32 -9.62 1.07
N SER A 81 1.93 -8.80 0.20
CA SER A 81 2.54 -9.28 -1.03
C SER A 81 3.93 -9.88 -0.85
N GLN A 82 4.56 -9.72 0.32
CA GLN A 82 5.89 -10.27 0.59
C GLN A 82 5.83 -11.77 0.91
N LYS A 83 6.87 -12.51 0.51
CA LYS A 83 6.98 -13.97 0.68
C LYS A 83 8.14 -14.34 1.59
#